data_AF-A0A3S2V1Y3-F1
#
_entry.id   AF-A0A3S2V1Y3-F1
#
_cell.length_a   1.000
_cell.length_b   1.000
_cell.length_c   1.000
_cell.angle_alpha   90.00
_cell.angle_beta   90.00
_cell.angle_gamma   90.00
#
_symmetry.space_group_name_H-M   'P 1'
#
loop_
_entity.id
_entity.type
_entity.pdbx_description
1 polymer ?
#
loop_
_entity_poly.entity_id
_entity_poly.type
_entity_poly.pdbx_seq_one_letter_code
_entity_poly.pdbx_strand_id
1 'polypeptide(L)'
;MTEAKTIHLNTSGGTIELIITPVIETFGGASYLTGIYKVHEGPVGMGEVMYDTETDNWEYTGIGDLTHEQQQQLVNFIKAETKKEEH
;
A
#
# COMPACT_ATOMS: atom_id res chain seq x y z
N MET A 1 6.46 2.65 7.37
CA MET A 1 5.73 1.37 7.37
C MET A 1 6.71 0.24 7.13
N THR A 2 6.91 -0.67 8.09
CA THR A 2 7.86 -1.79 7.99
C THR A 2 7.23 -3.17 8.11
N GLU A 3 5.97 -3.24 8.54
CA GLU A 3 5.20 -4.47 8.66
C GLU A 3 3.96 -4.42 7.78
N ALA A 4 3.36 -5.57 7.51
CA ALA A 4 2.08 -5.63 6.83
C ALA A 4 0.99 -4.94 7.67
N LYS A 5 0.12 -4.16 7.01
CA LYS A 5 -1.06 -3.55 7.64
C LYS A 5 -2.31 -3.89 6.84
N THR A 6 -3.44 -3.79 7.52
CA THR A 6 -4.75 -4.09 6.95
C THR A 6 -5.59 -2.83 6.87
N ILE A 7 -6.32 -2.67 5.76
CA ILE A 7 -7.36 -1.66 5.59
C ILE A 7 -8.66 -2.32 5.11
N HIS A 8 -9.79 -1.83 5.59
CA HIS A 8 -11.11 -2.19 5.09
C HIS A 8 -11.63 -1.11 4.15
N LEU A 9 -12.00 -1.49 2.92
CA LEU A 9 -12.58 -0.58 1.93
C LEU A 9 -14.03 -0.97 1.65
N ASN A 10 -14.92 0.02 1.56
CA ASN A 10 -16.30 -0.22 1.16
C ASN A 10 -16.40 -0.21 -0.37
N THR A 11 -16.90 -1.31 -0.94
CA THR A 11 -17.18 -1.47 -2.37
C THR A 11 -18.68 -1.63 -2.61
N SER A 12 -19.10 -1.57 -3.87
CA SER A 12 -20.48 -1.89 -4.28
C SER A 12 -20.88 -3.33 -3.95
N GLY A 13 -19.92 -4.25 -3.84
CA GLY A 13 -20.13 -5.65 -3.45
C GLY A 13 -20.06 -5.91 -1.94
N GLY A 14 -19.75 -4.89 -1.13
CA GLY A 14 -19.55 -5.01 0.31
C GLY A 14 -18.17 -4.52 0.76
N THR A 15 -17.89 -4.64 2.06
CA THR A 15 -16.59 -4.29 2.62
C THR A 15 -15.57 -5.37 2.28
N ILE A 16 -14.47 -4.98 1.63
CA ILE A 16 -13.32 -5.85 1.37
C ILE A 16 -12.20 -5.54 2.36
N GLU A 17 -11.36 -6.54 2.62
CA GLU A 17 -10.16 -6.42 3.44
C GLU A 17 -8.92 -6.49 2.56
N LEU A 18 -8.10 -5.45 2.59
CA LEU A 18 -6.84 -5.39 1.87
C LEU A 18 -5.66 -5.48 2.84
N ILE A 19 -4.71 -6.37 2.52
CA ILE A 19 -3.43 -6.53 3.20
C ILE A 19 -2.36 -5.81 2.38
N ILE A 20 -1.70 -4.85 3.01
CA ILE A 20 -0.68 -4.01 2.41
C ILE A 20 0.65 -4.40 3.02
N THR A 21 1.58 -4.89 2.20
CA THR A 21 2.91 -5.32 2.64
C THR A 21 3.97 -4.41 2.05
N PRO A 22 4.78 -3.70 2.86
CA PRO A 22 5.88 -2.91 2.34
C PRO A 22 6.94 -3.81 1.70
N VAL A 23 7.46 -3.39 0.56
CA VAL A 23 8.64 -4.03 -0.04
C VAL A 23 9.88 -3.41 0.60
N ILE A 24 10.69 -4.28 1.19
CA ILE A 24 11.94 -3.90 1.85
C ILE A 24 13.07 -4.56 1.10
N GLU A 25 14.06 -3.78 0.69
CA GLU A 25 15.28 -4.27 0.08
C GLU A 25 16.45 -4.17 1.06
N THR A 26 17.37 -5.13 0.99
CA THR A 26 18.56 -5.14 1.83
C THR A 26 19.79 -4.88 0.98
N PHE A 27 20.50 -3.81 1.29
CA PHE A 27 21.73 -3.42 0.63
C PHE A 27 22.84 -3.22 1.67
N GLY A 28 23.97 -3.91 1.52
CA GLY A 28 25.10 -3.80 2.45
C GLY A 28 24.81 -4.19 3.90
N GLY A 29 23.78 -5.00 4.15
CA GLY A 29 23.36 -5.42 5.50
C GLY A 29 22.38 -4.46 6.19
N ALA A 30 21.99 -3.37 5.53
CA ALA A 30 20.94 -2.47 5.98
C ALA A 30 19.67 -2.66 5.13
N SER A 31 18.51 -2.54 5.76
CA SER A 31 17.21 -2.68 5.11
C SER A 31 16.59 -1.30 4.84
N TYR A 32 16.03 -1.13 3.65
CA TYR A 32 15.45 0.12 3.18
C TYR A 32 14.06 -0.11 2.62
N LEU A 33 13.15 0.80 2.91
CA LEU A 33 11.82 0.83 2.31
C LEU A 33 11.97 1.32 0.86
N THR A 34 11.44 0.58 -0.10
CA THR A 34 11.57 0.94 -1.52
C THR A 34 10.54 1.96 -2.00
N GLY A 35 9.54 2.27 -1.16
CA GLY A 35 8.34 3.01 -1.57
C GLY A 35 7.32 2.15 -2.33
N ILE A 36 7.56 0.85 -2.51
CA ILE A 36 6.63 -0.08 -3.14
C ILE A 36 5.87 -0.85 -2.07
N TYR A 37 4.56 -0.97 -2.23
CA TYR A 37 3.68 -1.65 -1.30
C TYR A 37 2.80 -2.66 -2.05
N LYS A 38 2.92 -3.94 -1.71
CA LYS A 38 2.10 -5.00 -2.31
C LYS A 38 0.73 -5.04 -1.68
N VAL A 39 -0.30 -5.17 -2.50
CA VAL A 39 -1.70 -5.16 -2.09
C VAL A 39 -2.32 -6.52 -2.38
N HIS A 40 -2.94 -7.13 -1.37
CA HIS A 40 -3.61 -8.41 -1.48
C HIS A 40 -5.02 -8.34 -0.89
N GLU A 41 -5.96 -9.09 -1.48
CA GLU A 41 -7.25 -9.41 -0.88
C GLU A 41 -7.25 -10.91 -0.55
N GLY A 42 -7.05 -11.25 0.73
CA GLY A 42 -6.78 -12.64 1.13
C GLY A 42 -5.56 -13.21 0.39
N PRO A 43 -5.68 -14.35 -0.34
CA PRO A 43 -4.58 -14.92 -1.11
C PRO A 43 -4.39 -14.28 -2.50
N VAL A 44 -5.27 -13.37 -2.92
CA VAL A 44 -5.26 -12.79 -4.27
C VAL A 44 -4.38 -11.55 -4.30
N GLY A 45 -3.37 -11.55 -5.17
CA GLY A 45 -2.56 -10.37 -5.44
C GLY A 45 -3.35 -9.35 -6.25
N MET A 46 -3.66 -8.21 -5.64
CA MET A 46 -4.42 -7.13 -6.27
C MET A 46 -3.50 -6.15 -7.01
N GLY A 47 -2.21 -6.11 -6.68
CA GLY A 47 -1.23 -5.26 -7.35
C GLY A 47 -0.28 -4.58 -6.39
N GLU A 48 0.25 -3.44 -6.82
CA GLU A 48 1.23 -2.68 -6.04
C GLU A 48 0.90 -1.19 -6.07
N VAL A 49 1.18 -0.52 -4.95
CA VAL A 49 1.21 0.94 -4.87
C VAL A 49 2.67 1.35 -4.83
N MET A 50 3.09 2.18 -5.77
CA MET A 50 4.35 2.91 -5.72
C MET A 50 4.05 4.27 -5.10
N TYR A 51 4.71 4.60 -3.99
CA TYR A 51 4.59 5.90 -3.33
C TYR A 51 5.97 6.51 -3.11
N ASP A 52 6.16 7.68 -3.71
CA ASP A 52 7.34 8.51 -3.54
C ASP A 52 7.06 9.54 -2.43
N THR A 53 7.73 9.38 -1.30
CA THR A 53 7.61 10.27 -0.13
C THR A 53 8.20 11.66 -0.37
N GLU A 54 9.17 11.80 -1.28
CA GLU A 54 9.81 13.09 -1.57
C GLU A 54 8.91 13.97 -2.42
N THR A 55 8.25 13.38 -3.42
CA THR A 55 7.39 14.12 -4.37
C THR A 55 5.90 14.02 -4.05
N ASP A 56 5.53 13.23 -3.04
CA ASP A 56 4.16 12.87 -2.65
C ASP A 56 3.32 12.22 -3.77
N ASN A 57 3.98 11.78 -4.83
CA ASN A 57 3.37 11.11 -5.99
C ASN A 57 3.15 9.63 -5.72
N TRP A 58 2.10 9.09 -6.34
CA TRP A 58 1.78 7.68 -6.23
C TRP A 58 1.25 7.12 -7.55
N GLU A 59 1.44 5.83 -7.73
CA GLU A 59 0.91 5.05 -8.83
C GLU A 59 0.38 3.71 -8.29
N TYR A 60 -0.77 3.26 -8.79
CA TYR A 60 -1.28 1.93 -8.50
C TYR A 60 -1.25 1.09 -9.78
N THR A 61 -0.46 0.02 -9.77
CA THR A 61 -0.22 -0.85 -10.94
C THR A 61 -1.09 -2.11 -10.90
N GLY A 62 -2.08 -2.14 -10.03
CA GLY A 62 -2.87 -3.33 -9.76
C GLY A 62 -3.96 -3.66 -10.77
N ILE A 63 -4.46 -4.88 -10.60
CA ILE A 63 -5.54 -5.49 -11.38
C ILE A 63 -6.73 -5.70 -10.45
N GLY A 64 -7.91 -5.22 -10.86
CA GLY A 64 -9.15 -5.39 -10.10
C GLY A 64 -10.04 -4.15 -10.09
N ASP A 65 -11.20 -4.29 -9.44
CA ASP A 65 -12.30 -3.31 -9.45
C ASP A 65 -12.16 -2.18 -8.42
N LEU A 66 -10.92 -1.85 -7.99
CA LEU A 66 -10.75 -0.68 -7.13
C LEU A 66 -11.01 0.58 -7.94
N THR A 67 -12.06 1.32 -7.56
CA THR A 67 -12.34 2.64 -8.13
C THR A 67 -11.21 3.61 -7.79
N HIS A 68 -11.11 4.70 -8.54
CA HIS A 68 -10.11 5.74 -8.25
C HIS A 68 -10.21 6.28 -6.81
N GLU A 69 -11.43 6.39 -6.26
CA GLU A 69 -11.64 6.80 -4.87
C GLU A 69 -11.07 5.79 -3.88
N GLN A 70 -11.28 4.49 -4.12
CA GLN A 70 -10.75 3.43 -3.28
C GLN A 70 -9.23 3.34 -3.35
N GLN A 71 -8.66 3.53 -4.54
CA GLN A 71 -7.20 3.65 -4.72
C GLN A 71 -6.66 4.84 -3.90
N GLN A 72 -7.37 5.98 -3.91
CA GLN A 72 -6.98 7.14 -3.13
C GLN A 72 -7.09 6.91 -1.62
N GLN A 73 -8.11 6.19 -1.15
CA GLN A 73 -8.24 5.79 0.26
C GLN A 73 -7.08 4.89 0.70
N LEU A 74 -6.76 3.88 -0.13
CA LEU A 74 -5.62 2.98 0.08
C LEU A 74 -4.30 3.76 0.17
N VAL A 75 -4.05 4.68 -0.76
CA VAL A 75 -2.85 5.50 -0.78
C VAL A 75 -2.78 6.40 0.46
N ASN A 76 -3.87 7.08 0.82
CA ASN A 76 -3.91 7.92 2.01
C ASN A 76 -3.60 7.14 3.28
N PHE A 77 -4.04 5.89 3.36
CA PHE A 77 -3.69 4.99 4.46
C PHE A 77 -2.18 4.69 4.48
N ILE A 78 -1.59 4.32 3.34
CA ILE A 78 -0.14 4.09 3.22
C ILE A 78 0.64 5.33 3.66
N LYS A 79 0.25 6.51 3.17
CA LYS A 79 0.87 7.80 3.55
C LYS A 79 0.83 8.02 5.07
N ALA A 80 -0.32 7.77 5.70
CA ALA A 80 -0.49 7.94 7.13
C ALA A 80 0.37 6.96 7.94
N GLU A 81 0.39 5.68 7.56
CA GLU A 81 1.19 4.65 8.24
C GLU A 81 2.70 4.87 8.03
N THR A 82 3.11 5.39 6.88
CA THR A 82 4.52 5.73 6.65
C THR A 82 4.97 6.90 7.51
N LYS A 83 4.19 7.99 7.60
CA LYS A 83 4.51 9.15 8.44
C LYS A 83 4.55 8.84 9.94
N LYS A 84 3.73 7.90 10.42
CA LYS A 84 3.72 7.50 11.84
C LYS A 84 5.03 6.86 12.30
N GLU A 85 5.77 6.24 11.38
CA GLU A 85 7.04 5.58 11.70
C GLU A 85 8.26 6.52 11.54
N GLU A 86 8.06 7.74 11.05
CA GLU A 86 9.09 8.79 10.96
C GLU A 86 9.16 9.68 12.22
N HIS A 87 8.34 9.40 13.24
CA HIS A 87 8.27 10.12 14.52
C HIS A 87 8.43 9.15 15.70
#